data_AF-A0A1S9N1B6-F1
#
_entry.id   AF-A0A1S9N1B6-F1
#
_cell.length_a   1.000
_cell.length_b   1.000
_cell.length_c   1.000
_cell.angle_alpha   90.00
_cell.angle_beta   90.00
_cell.angle_gamma   90.00
#
_symmetry.space_group_name_H-M   'P 1'
#
loop_
_entity.id
_entity.type
_entity.pdbx_description
1 polymer ?
#
loop_
_entity_poly.entity_id
_entity_poly.type
_entity_poly.pdbx_seq_one_letter_code
_entity_poly.pdbx_strand_id
1 'polypeptide(L)'
;MIPLGLISTFLGWRIWKKEQITLIHDYHYARVAESDKKPYTEEVGKGCIIIGIGIILTGIINLIGNTKYGWICFVIFAVLGIGMMFRAQKKYNGGLF
;
A
#
# COMPACT_ATOMS: atom_id res chain seq x y z
N MET A 1 -9.60 12.97 3.25
CA MET A 1 -9.47 11.68 2.52
C MET A 1 -8.69 11.85 1.23
N ILE A 2 -9.14 12.66 0.25
CA ILE A 2 -8.46 12.79 -1.06
C ILE A 2 -6.96 13.13 -0.96
N PRO A 3 -6.51 14.15 -0.18
CA PRO A 3 -5.08 14.46 -0.09
C PRO A 3 -4.23 13.31 0.47
N LEU A 4 -4.76 12.59 1.48
CA LEU A 4 -4.09 11.43 2.07
C LEU A 4 -3.95 10.28 1.06
N GLY A 5 -4.99 10.04 0.27
CA GLY A 5 -4.94 9.01 -0.76
C GLY A 5 -3.97 9.35 -1.89
N LEU A 6 -3.85 10.63 -2.27
CA LEU A 6 -2.82 11.09 -3.22
C LEU A 6 -1.41 10.89 -2.67
N ILE A 7 -1.16 11.24 -1.41
CA ILE A 7 0.13 11.02 -0.74
C ILE A 7 0.47 9.52 -0.71
N SER A 8 -0.48 8.66 -0.28
CA SER A 8 -0.29 7.20 -0.25
C SER A 8 0.03 6.65 -1.64
N THR A 9 -0.69 7.10 -2.67
CA THR A 9 -0.47 6.67 -4.05
C THR A 9 0.91 7.10 -4.55
N PHE A 10 1.32 8.32 -4.25
CA PHE A 10 2.63 8.84 -4.62
C PHE A 10 3.78 8.08 -3.92
N LEU A 11 3.65 7.80 -2.62
CA LEU A 11 4.63 6.99 -1.89
C LEU A 11 4.71 5.57 -2.45
N GLY A 12 3.57 4.92 -2.69
CA GLY A 12 3.52 3.60 -3.31
C GLY A 12 4.16 3.56 -4.71
N TRP A 13 3.94 4.60 -5.53
CA TRP A 13 4.62 4.74 -6.82
C TRP A 13 6.13 4.90 -6.68
N ARG A 14 6.60 5.70 -5.71
CA ARG A 14 8.04 5.85 -5.42
C ARG A 14 8.68 4.54 -4.96
N ILE A 15 8.01 3.82 -4.05
CA ILE A 15 8.46 2.50 -3.59
C ILE A 15 8.57 1.56 -4.79
N TRP A 16 7.54 1.46 -5.63
CA TRP A 16 7.54 0.54 -6.77
C TRP A 16 8.51 0.95 -7.88
N LYS A 17 8.39 2.15 -8.43
CA LYS A 17 9.09 2.55 -9.67
C LYS A 17 10.50 3.05 -9.45
N LYS A 18 10.80 3.56 -8.26
CA LYS A 18 12.16 4.01 -7.90
C LYS A 18 12.86 3.04 -6.94
N GLU A 19 12.22 1.91 -6.62
CA GLU A 19 12.74 0.89 -5.71
C GLU A 19 13.19 1.50 -4.36
N GLN A 20 12.50 2.57 -3.91
CA GLN A 20 12.88 3.33 -2.72
C GLN A 20 12.44 2.60 -1.46
N ILE A 21 13.16 1.52 -1.16
CA ILE A 21 12.90 0.63 -0.02
C ILE A 21 12.97 1.34 1.32
N THR A 22 13.75 2.43 1.42
CA THR A 22 13.86 3.27 2.63
C THR A 22 12.59 4.04 3.00
N LEU A 23 11.58 4.06 2.12
CA LEU A 23 10.24 4.56 2.46
C LEU A 23 9.39 3.53 3.21
N ILE A 24 9.84 2.27 3.26
CA ILE A 24 9.32 1.22 4.12
C ILE A 24 10.10 1.28 5.43
N HIS A 25 9.50 0.90 6.56
CA HIS A 25 10.29 0.78 7.79
C HIS A 25 11.40 -0.27 7.63
N ASP A 26 12.56 0.00 8.21
CA ASP A 26 13.78 -0.81 8.10
C ASP A 26 13.59 -2.27 8.50
N TYR A 27 12.89 -2.53 9.60
CA TYR A 27 12.63 -3.89 10.07
C TYR A 27 11.89 -4.74 9.01
N HIS A 28 10.94 -4.16 8.28
CA HIS A 28 10.17 -4.86 7.24
C HIS A 28 10.99 -5.29 6.02
N TYR A 29 12.22 -4.80 5.85
CA TYR A 29 13.09 -5.24 4.76
C TYR A 29 14.48 -5.70 5.22
N ALA A 30 14.71 -5.81 6.53
CA ALA A 30 16.01 -6.16 7.09
C ALA A 30 16.49 -7.55 6.64
N ARG A 31 15.58 -8.48 6.30
CA ARG A 31 15.90 -9.85 5.86
C ARG A 31 15.64 -10.07 4.37
N VAL A 32 15.22 -9.05 3.63
CA VAL A 32 14.97 -9.15 2.20
C VAL A 32 16.31 -9.25 1.47
N ALA A 33 16.51 -10.34 0.73
CA ALA A 33 17.72 -10.54 -0.07
C ALA A 33 17.86 -9.43 -1.12
N GLU A 34 19.09 -9.07 -1.49
CA GLU A 34 19.34 -8.02 -2.49
C GLU A 34 18.65 -8.31 -3.83
N SER A 35 18.64 -9.58 -4.25
CA SER A 35 17.95 -10.05 -5.46
C SER A 35 16.44 -9.90 -5.41
N ASP A 36 15.87 -9.85 -4.21
CA ASP A 36 14.42 -9.81 -3.97
C ASP A 36 13.91 -8.40 -3.68
N LYS A 37 14.79 -7.40 -3.51
CA LYS A 37 14.36 -6.02 -3.21
C LYS A 37 13.42 -5.45 -4.27
N LYS A 38 13.74 -5.61 -5.55
CA LYS A 38 12.91 -5.14 -6.66
C LYS A 38 11.49 -5.74 -6.65
N PRO A 39 11.31 -7.07 -6.67
CA PRO A 39 9.97 -7.67 -6.61
C PRO A 39 9.26 -7.39 -5.28
N TYR A 40 9.99 -7.28 -4.17
CA TYR A 40 9.43 -6.88 -2.88
C TYR A 40 8.88 -5.45 -2.89
N THR A 41 9.66 -4.46 -3.35
CA THR A 41 9.21 -3.07 -3.44
C THR A 41 8.08 -2.89 -4.45
N GLU A 42 8.05 -3.69 -5.52
CA GLU A 42 6.93 -3.71 -6.45
C GLU A 42 5.63 -4.16 -5.77
N GLU A 43 5.64 -5.28 -5.04
CA GLU A 43 4.44 -5.78 -4.37
C GLU A 43 3.95 -4.83 -3.25
N VAL A 44 4.87 -4.34 -2.41
CA VAL A 44 4.54 -3.39 -1.33
C VAL A 44 4.04 -2.06 -1.91
N GLY A 45 4.72 -1.54 -2.93
CA GLY A 45 4.35 -0.29 -3.58
C GLY A 45 2.96 -0.36 -4.24
N LYS A 46 2.65 -1.46 -4.94
CA LYS A 46 1.31 -1.70 -5.50
C LYS A 46 0.25 -1.83 -4.41
N GLY A 47 0.54 -2.52 -3.31
CA GLY A 47 -0.37 -2.56 -2.15
C GLY A 47 -0.67 -1.17 -1.61
N CYS A 48 0.35 -0.30 -1.50
CA CYS A 48 0.20 1.07 -1.01
C CYS A 48 -0.62 1.95 -1.97
N ILE A 49 -0.46 1.75 -3.29
CA ILE A 49 -1.27 2.41 -4.32
C ILE A 49 -2.74 1.99 -4.21
N ILE A 50 -3.03 0.70 -4.04
CA ILE A 50 -4.40 0.18 -3.89
C ILE A 50 -5.09 0.83 -2.68
N ILE A 51 -4.40 0.91 -1.54
CA ILE A 51 -4.92 1.62 -0.36
C ILE A 51 -5.16 3.10 -0.68
N GLY A 52 -4.23 3.75 -1.36
CA GLY A 52 -4.34 5.15 -1.78
C GLY A 52 -5.57 5.41 -2.66
N ILE A 53 -5.82 4.56 -3.65
CA ILE A 53 -7.02 4.60 -4.52
C ILE A 53 -8.29 4.44 -3.67
N GLY A 54 -8.32 3.47 -2.76
CA GLY A 54 -9.44 3.26 -1.85
C GLY A 54 -9.76 4.50 -1.00
N ILE A 55 -8.73 5.18 -0.47
CA ILE A 55 -8.89 6.42 0.30
C ILE A 55 -9.44 7.56 -0.58
N ILE A 56 -8.97 7.69 -1.83
CA ILE A 56 -9.48 8.71 -2.76
C ILE A 56 -10.97 8.46 -3.05
N LEU A 57 -11.32 7.23 -3.43
CA LEU A 57 -12.70 6.83 -3.73
C LEU A 57 -13.63 7.05 -2.53
N THR A 58 -13.17 6.67 -1.33
CA THR A 58 -13.88 6.95 -0.07
C THR A 58 -14.14 8.44 0.11
N GLY A 59 -13.15 9.28 -0.16
CA GLY A 59 -13.30 10.74 -0.13
C GLY A 59 -14.36 11.24 -1.10
N ILE A 60 -14.35 10.76 -2.35
CA ILE A 60 -15.33 11.13 -3.38
C ILE A 60 -16.74 10.70 -2.98
N ILE A 61 -16.92 9.45 -2.55
CA ILE A 61 -18.23 8.91 -2.16
C ILE A 61 -18.80 9.68 -0.94
N ASN A 62 -17.95 10.02 0.03
CA ASN A 62 -18.36 10.79 1.21
C ASN A 62 -18.80 12.21 0.84
N LEU A 63 -18.18 12.85 -0.16
CA LEU A 63 -18.59 14.17 -0.65
C LEU A 63 -19.97 14.16 -1.30
N ILE A 64 -20.39 13.02 -1.87
CA ILE A 64 -21.72 12.82 -2.46
C ILE A 64 -22.77 12.43 -1.39
N GLY A 65 -22.40 12.48 -0.10
CA GLY A 65 -23.30 12.25 1.04
C GLY A 65 -23.48 10.79 1.46
N ASN A 66 -22.81 9.85 0.80
CA ASN A 66 -23.01 8.41 0.97
C ASN A 66 -21.95 7.76 1.89
N THR A 67 -21.80 8.28 3.11
CA THR A 67 -20.67 7.94 3.99
C THR A 67 -20.51 6.45 4.30
N LYS A 68 -21.61 5.71 4.47
CA LYS A 68 -21.61 4.26 4.67
C LYS A 68 -20.92 3.53 3.51
N TYR A 69 -21.23 3.90 2.27
CA TYR A 69 -20.64 3.27 1.08
C TYR A 69 -19.17 3.65 0.92
N GLY A 70 -18.78 4.87 1.32
CA GLY A 70 -17.38 5.27 1.36
C GLY A 70 -16.56 4.39 2.30
N TRP A 71 -17.05 4.13 3.51
CA TRP A 71 -16.37 3.25 4.46
C TRP A 71 -16.30 1.79 4.00
N ILE A 72 -17.35 1.28 3.36
CA ILE A 72 -17.31 -0.07 2.74
C ILE A 72 -16.23 -0.12 1.65
N CYS A 73 -16.16 0.92 0.80
CA CYS A 73 -15.12 1.03 -0.22
C CYS A 73 -13.72 1.03 0.42
N PHE A 74 -13.49 1.84 1.46
CA PHE A 74 -12.23 1.88 2.18
C PHE A 74 -11.80 0.48 2.66
N VAL A 75 -12.69 -0.25 3.33
CA VAL A 75 -12.38 -1.58 3.90
C VAL A 75 -11.96 -2.56 2.80
N ILE A 76 -12.66 -2.59 1.66
CA ILE A 76 -12.33 -3.49 0.54
C ILE A 76 -10.91 -3.22 0.05
N PHE A 77 -10.57 -1.97 -0.25
CA PHE A 77 -9.24 -1.62 -0.77
C PHE A 77 -8.15 -1.77 0.30
N ALA A 78 -8.45 -1.49 1.57
CA ALA A 78 -7.52 -1.70 2.67
C ALA A 78 -7.17 -3.18 2.82
N VAL A 79 -8.16 -4.08 2.83
CA VAL A 79 -7.94 -5.54 2.90
C VAL A 79 -7.12 -6.04 1.72
N LEU A 80 -7.42 -5.59 0.50
CA LEU A 80 -6.66 -5.97 -0.69
C LEU A 80 -5.20 -5.50 -0.62
N GLY A 81 -4.97 -4.23 -0.29
CA GLY A 81 -3.62 -3.67 -0.22
C GLY A 81 -2.78 -4.26 0.91
N ILE A 82 -3.36 -4.42 2.11
CA ILE A 82 -2.69 -5.06 3.25
C ILE A 82 -2.41 -6.54 2.94
N GLY A 83 -3.35 -7.25 2.31
CA GLY A 83 -3.15 -8.64 1.90
C GLY A 83 -1.96 -8.80 0.95
N MET A 84 -1.79 -7.88 0.00
CA MET A 84 -0.62 -7.85 -0.88
C MET A 84 0.68 -7.61 -0.12
N MET A 85 0.71 -6.62 0.78
CA MET A 85 1.90 -6.33 1.59
C MET A 85 2.26 -7.51 2.51
N PHE A 86 1.27 -8.14 3.12
CA PHE A 86 1.46 -9.32 3.99
C PHE A 86 2.04 -10.50 3.21
N ARG A 87 1.54 -10.74 1.99
CA ARG A 87 2.09 -11.77 1.11
C ARG A 87 3.55 -11.48 0.74
N ALA A 88 3.88 -10.22 0.44
CA ALA A 88 5.26 -9.81 0.16
C ALA A 88 6.17 -9.99 1.39
N GLN A 89 5.72 -9.57 2.57
CA GLN A 89 6.41 -9.75 3.85
C GLN A 89 6.75 -11.23 4.09
N LYS A 90 5.74 -12.10 4.04
CA LYS A 90 5.94 -13.54 4.24
C LYS A 90 6.85 -14.16 3.18
N LYS A 91 6.76 -13.71 1.92
CA LYS A 91 7.52 -14.27 0.80
C LYS A 91 9.00 -13.87 0.84
N TYR A 92 9.30 -12.60 1.11
CA TYR A 92 10.65 -12.06 0.92
C TYR A 92 11.38 -11.72 2.23
N ASN A 93 10.66 -11.38 3.31
CA ASN A 93 11.25 -11.06 4.63
C ASN A 93 11.19 -12.26 5.61
N GLY A 94 10.38 -13.28 5.28
CA GLY A 94 10.24 -14.51 6.09
C GLY A 94 9.41 -14.34 7.37
N GLY A 95 8.76 -13.19 7.54
CA GLY A 95 7.96 -12.84 8.72
C GLY A 95 7.15 -11.57 8.49
N LEU A 96 6.37 -11.17 9.49
CA LEU A 96 5.64 -9.89 9.47
C LEU A 96 6.57 -8.70 9.79
N PHE A 97 7.62 -8.98 10.56
CA PHE A 97 8.67 -8.07 11.00
C PHE A 97 10.01 -8.68 10.63
#